data_AF-A0A2C9LG31-F1
#
_entry.id   AF-A0A2C9LG31-F1
#
_cell.length_a   1.000
_cell.length_b   1.000
_cell.length_c   1.000
_cell.angle_alpha   90.00
_cell.angle_beta   90.00
_cell.angle_gamma   90.00
#
_symmetry.space_group_name_H-M   'P 1'
#
loop_
_entity.id
_entity.type
_entity.pdbx_description
1 polymer ?
#
loop_
_entity_poly.entity_id
_entity_poly.type
_entity_poly.pdbx_seq_one_letter_code
_entity_poly.pdbx_strand_id
1 'polypeptide(L)'
;MTSPMAWVNLLDRATCFTVIFMFVLEYEIRKTSVESVQDIYFENKDSETFIDFSAVSDVAYKITLLSCIMATIVFLKVIHQTTNIPSLAQFLKLIPPVLRISYLPILTILYFAILAYFIFVEFEEFATYRSATFTITVMMMNLNVVSALKESYSTLGPMFVTVCMSVLNYIVLNYFIILLNEQYSKICSLSLLLNQGKRHNILQDILKMVKPPKIQEERKRERVEEEEVVDYVVLPEDAKYATDVLEVLDDTETSSEV
;
A
#
# COMPACT_ATOMS: atom_id res chain seq x y z
N MET A 1 -2.47 10.45 12.76
CA MET A 1 -2.70 9.63 11.54
C MET A 1 -3.24 8.28 11.98
N THR A 2 -4.43 7.89 11.51
CA THR A 2 -5.05 6.59 11.84
C THR A 2 -4.21 5.44 11.30
N SER A 3 -3.97 4.41 12.12
CA SER A 3 -3.18 3.25 11.68
C SER A 3 -3.91 2.55 10.52
N PRO A 4 -3.20 2.04 9.48
CA PRO A 4 -3.82 1.36 8.34
C PRO A 4 -4.67 0.15 8.78
N MET A 5 -4.32 -0.47 9.90
CA MET A 5 -5.08 -1.57 10.49
C MET A 5 -6.46 -1.14 11.01
N ALA A 6 -6.63 0.11 11.47
CA ALA A 6 -7.93 0.63 11.89
C ALA A 6 -8.90 0.67 10.70
N TRP A 7 -8.43 1.07 9.52
CA TRP A 7 -9.21 1.08 8.28
C TRP A 7 -9.59 -0.32 7.83
N VAL A 8 -8.65 -1.28 7.85
CA VAL A 8 -8.95 -2.67 7.49
C VAL A 8 -9.94 -3.31 8.48
N ASN A 9 -9.85 -2.98 9.77
CA ASN A 9 -10.80 -3.43 10.78
C ASN A 9 -12.19 -2.82 10.63
N LEU A 10 -12.25 -1.53 10.25
CA LEU A 10 -13.51 -0.87 9.93
C LEU A 10 -14.17 -1.51 8.71
N LEU A 11 -13.39 -1.75 7.64
CA LEU A 11 -13.86 -2.37 6.41
C LEU A 11 -14.40 -3.77 6.67
N ASP A 12 -13.69 -4.60 7.43
CA ASP A 12 -14.13 -5.95 7.82
C ASP A 12 -15.48 -5.92 8.55
N ARG A 13 -15.62 -5.04 9.56
CA ARG A 13 -16.88 -4.90 10.31
C ARG A 13 -18.03 -4.41 9.42
N ALA A 14 -17.75 -3.46 8.54
CA ALA A 14 -18.73 -2.98 7.57
C ALA A 14 -19.16 -4.10 6.62
N THR A 15 -18.22 -4.87 6.08
CA THR A 15 -18.53 -6.00 5.19
C THR A 15 -19.33 -7.09 5.91
N CYS A 16 -18.98 -7.44 7.15
CA CYS A 16 -19.74 -8.39 7.96
C CYS A 16 -21.20 -7.93 8.15
N PHE A 17 -21.39 -6.66 8.51
CA PHE A 17 -22.74 -6.11 8.69
C PHE A 17 -23.53 -6.13 7.37
N THR A 18 -22.91 -5.75 6.25
CA THR A 18 -23.57 -5.78 4.94
C THR A 18 -23.94 -7.19 4.50
N VAL A 19 -23.09 -8.19 4.75
CA VAL A 19 -23.36 -9.59 4.41
C VAL A 19 -24.52 -10.12 5.23
N ILE A 20 -24.54 -9.88 6.55
CA ILE A 20 -25.65 -10.29 7.42
C ILE A 20 -26.96 -9.64 6.96
N PHE A 21 -26.94 -8.33 6.66
CA PHE A 21 -28.11 -7.62 6.16
C PHE A 21 -28.61 -8.20 4.83
N MET A 22 -27.72 -8.52 3.90
CA MET A 22 -28.09 -9.15 2.63
C MET A 22 -28.67 -10.56 2.82
N PHE A 23 -28.17 -11.35 3.76
CA PHE A 23 -28.76 -12.66 4.09
C PHE A 23 -30.18 -12.54 4.66
N VAL A 24 -30.45 -11.50 5.47
CA VAL A 24 -31.80 -11.24 5.98
C VAL A 24 -32.74 -10.84 4.83
N LEU A 25 -32.29 -9.96 3.93
CA LEU A 25 -33.06 -9.60 2.73
C LEU A 25 -33.33 -10.82 1.83
N GLU A 26 -32.33 -11.66 1.61
CA GLU A 26 -32.48 -12.90 0.84
C GLU A 26 -33.51 -13.83 1.47
N TYR A 27 -33.49 -13.96 2.81
CA TYR A 27 -34.45 -14.77 3.54
C TYR A 27 -35.89 -14.27 3.34
N GLU A 28 -36.13 -12.97 3.46
CA GLU A 28 -37.46 -12.38 3.24
C GLU A 28 -37.92 -12.57 1.79
N ILE A 29 -37.07 -12.28 0.80
CA ILE A 29 -37.40 -12.44 -0.63
C ILE A 29 -37.69 -13.91 -0.95
N ARG A 30 -36.87 -14.82 -0.43
CA ARG A 30 -37.05 -16.26 -0.61
C ARG A 30 -38.35 -16.73 0.05
N LYS A 31 -38.66 -16.23 1.24
CA LYS A 31 -39.90 -16.55 1.95
C LYS A 31 -41.12 -16.11 1.14
N THR A 32 -41.17 -14.86 0.67
CA THR A 32 -42.25 -14.38 -0.21
C THR A 32 -42.37 -15.18 -1.50
N SER A 33 -41.24 -15.58 -2.08
CA SER A 33 -41.22 -16.41 -3.30
C SER A 33 -41.77 -17.81 -3.03
N VAL A 34 -41.42 -18.43 -1.90
CA VAL A 34 -41.93 -19.75 -1.49
C VAL A 34 -43.41 -19.69 -1.15
N GLU A 35 -43.87 -18.64 -0.45
CA GLU A 35 -45.30 -18.41 -0.18
C GLU A 35 -46.08 -18.25 -1.48
N SER A 36 -45.54 -17.51 -2.46
CA SER A 36 -46.16 -17.36 -3.79
C SER A 36 -46.27 -18.71 -4.54
N VAL A 37 -45.26 -19.57 -4.43
CA VAL A 37 -45.30 -20.93 -5.01
C VAL A 37 -46.35 -21.79 -4.31
N GLN A 38 -46.42 -21.67 -2.99
CA GLN A 38 -47.37 -22.41 -2.16
C GLN A 38 -48.81 -22.01 -2.52
N ASP A 39 -49.10 -20.71 -2.63
CA ASP A 39 -50.42 -20.21 -3.00
C ASP A 39 -50.83 -20.69 -4.40
N ILE A 40 -49.94 -20.69 -5.39
CA ILE A 40 -50.25 -21.18 -6.74
C ILE A 40 -50.54 -22.70 -6.73
N TYR A 41 -49.74 -23.48 -6.00
CA TYR A 41 -49.88 -24.95 -5.96
C TYR A 41 -51.13 -25.41 -5.18
N PHE A 42 -51.51 -24.71 -4.11
CA PHE A 42 -52.66 -25.10 -3.27
C PHE A 42 -53.98 -24.45 -3.68
N GLU A 43 -53.96 -23.33 -4.41
CA GLU A 43 -55.16 -22.56 -4.76
C GLU A 43 -55.67 -22.83 -6.20
N ASN A 44 -55.10 -23.82 -6.92
CA ASN A 44 -55.51 -24.22 -8.28
C ASN A 44 -55.57 -23.06 -9.29
N LYS A 45 -54.71 -22.05 -9.14
CA LYS A 45 -54.51 -21.01 -10.16
C LYS A 45 -53.67 -21.60 -11.29
N ASP A 46 -54.09 -21.34 -12.53
CA ASP A 46 -53.59 -21.96 -13.75
C ASP A 46 -52.06 -22.18 -13.75
N SER A 47 -51.66 -23.42 -14.02
CA SER A 47 -50.27 -23.93 -14.03
C SER A 47 -49.36 -23.30 -15.10
N GLU A 48 -49.81 -22.24 -15.76
CA GLU A 48 -49.07 -21.54 -16.82
C GLU A 48 -48.27 -20.32 -16.31
N THR A 49 -48.39 -19.94 -15.04
CA THR A 49 -47.59 -18.85 -14.48
C THR A 49 -46.17 -19.30 -14.15
N PHE A 50 -45.18 -18.79 -14.89
CA PHE A 50 -43.76 -18.95 -14.58
C PHE A 50 -43.42 -18.20 -13.29
N ILE A 51 -42.89 -18.91 -12.30
CA ILE A 51 -42.42 -18.31 -11.05
C ILE A 51 -40.99 -17.84 -11.25
N ASP A 52 -40.81 -16.53 -11.27
CA ASP A 52 -39.50 -15.93 -11.50
C ASP A 52 -38.63 -15.96 -10.23
N PHE A 53 -37.65 -16.85 -10.20
CA PHE A 53 -36.62 -16.93 -9.16
C PHE A 53 -35.37 -16.08 -9.48
N SER A 54 -35.38 -15.29 -10.56
CA SER A 54 -34.25 -14.45 -10.96
C SER A 54 -33.83 -13.48 -9.85
N ALA A 55 -34.80 -12.90 -9.13
CA ALA A 55 -34.52 -12.00 -8.01
C ALA A 55 -33.77 -12.70 -6.86
N VAL A 56 -34.15 -13.94 -6.52
CA VAL A 56 -33.46 -14.74 -5.50
C VAL A 56 -32.04 -15.08 -5.95
N SER A 57 -31.88 -15.44 -7.23
CA SER A 57 -30.57 -15.76 -7.83
C SER A 57 -29.62 -14.57 -7.86
N ASP A 58 -30.09 -13.37 -8.22
CA ASP A 58 -29.26 -12.15 -8.25
C ASP A 58 -28.78 -11.75 -6.85
N VAL A 59 -29.65 -11.85 -5.84
CA VAL A 59 -29.28 -11.60 -4.45
C VAL A 59 -28.25 -12.63 -3.94
N ALA A 60 -28.44 -13.91 -4.23
CA ALA A 60 -27.49 -14.96 -3.87
C ALA A 60 -26.11 -14.76 -4.53
N TYR A 61 -26.07 -14.33 -5.79
CA TYR A 61 -24.83 -13.97 -6.48
C TYR A 61 -24.10 -12.81 -5.77
N LYS A 62 -24.82 -11.74 -5.42
CA LYS A 62 -24.25 -10.59 -4.70
C LYS A 62 -23.70 -10.97 -3.32
N ILE A 63 -24.40 -11.85 -2.59
CA ILE A 63 -23.94 -12.37 -1.29
C ILE A 63 -22.64 -13.15 -1.45
N THR A 64 -22.56 -14.00 -2.47
CA THR A 64 -21.34 -14.78 -2.76
C THR A 64 -20.16 -13.85 -3.05
N LEU A 65 -20.37 -12.83 -3.87
CA LEU A 65 -19.35 -11.83 -4.21
C LEU A 65 -18.86 -11.06 -2.97
N LEU A 66 -19.78 -10.60 -2.11
CA LEU A 66 -19.42 -9.92 -0.86
C LEU A 66 -18.69 -10.85 0.11
N SER A 67 -19.06 -12.13 0.16
CA SER A 67 -18.39 -13.14 0.99
C SER A 67 -16.95 -13.38 0.52
N CYS A 68 -16.71 -13.38 -0.79
CA CYS A 68 -15.35 -13.45 -1.34
C CYS A 68 -14.51 -12.22 -0.97
N ILE A 69 -15.10 -11.02 -1.01
CA ILE A 69 -14.43 -9.78 -0.58
C ILE A 69 -14.07 -9.88 0.91
N MET A 70 -15.01 -10.29 1.75
CA MET A 70 -14.78 -10.50 3.18
C MET A 70 -13.64 -11.50 3.44
N ALA A 71 -13.65 -12.65 2.76
CA ALA A 71 -12.59 -13.65 2.88
C ALA A 71 -11.21 -13.07 2.51
N THR A 72 -11.16 -12.22 1.48
CA THR A 72 -9.93 -11.52 1.07
C THR A 72 -9.43 -10.54 2.14
N ILE A 73 -10.34 -9.80 2.78
CA ILE A 73 -10.01 -8.87 3.88
C ILE A 73 -9.46 -9.64 5.09
N VAL A 74 -10.11 -10.75 5.48
CA VAL A 74 -9.64 -11.61 6.57
C VAL A 74 -8.25 -12.18 6.25
N PHE A 75 -8.02 -12.61 5.00
CA PHE A 75 -6.72 -13.07 4.56
C PHE A 75 -5.63 -11.99 4.66
N LEU A 76 -5.94 -10.73 4.28
CA LEU A 76 -5.03 -9.60 4.45
C LEU A 76 -4.68 -9.34 5.93
N LYS A 77 -5.65 -9.51 6.84
CA LYS A 77 -5.39 -9.39 8.30
C LYS A 77 -4.42 -10.47 8.79
N VAL A 78 -4.55 -11.70 8.30
CA VAL A 78 -3.64 -12.80 8.64
C VAL A 78 -2.22 -12.50 8.16
N ILE A 79 -2.07 -11.98 6.93
CA ILE A 79 -0.76 -11.53 6.41
C ILE A 79 -0.16 -10.46 7.32
N HIS A 80 -0.96 -9.48 7.74
CA HIS A 80 -0.50 -8.42 8.63
C HIS A 80 -0.09 -8.95 10.01
N GLN A 81 -0.85 -9.86 10.61
CA GLN A 81 -0.49 -10.48 11.89
C GLN A 81 0.81 -11.31 11.81
N THR A 82 1.15 -11.78 10.61
CA THR A 82 2.38 -12.56 10.36
C THR A 82 3.64 -11.69 10.28
N THR A 83 3.56 -10.37 10.49
CA THR A 83 4.72 -9.46 10.52
C THR A 83 5.74 -9.75 11.63
N ASN A 84 5.48 -10.73 12.50
CA ASN A 84 6.48 -11.24 13.44
C ASN A 84 7.70 -11.84 12.72
N ILE A 85 7.54 -12.27 11.45
CA ILE A 85 8.65 -12.75 10.63
C ILE A 85 9.40 -11.53 10.03
N PRO A 86 10.71 -11.36 10.29
CA PRO A 86 11.44 -10.15 9.92
C PRO A 86 11.51 -9.90 8.41
N SER A 87 11.58 -10.95 7.59
CA SER A 87 11.57 -10.85 6.13
C SER A 87 10.23 -10.33 5.61
N LEU A 88 9.11 -10.82 6.15
CA LEU A 88 7.76 -10.38 5.79
C LEU A 88 7.51 -8.93 6.25
N ALA A 89 8.01 -8.55 7.43
CA ALA A 89 7.92 -7.18 7.91
C ALA A 89 8.68 -6.18 7.02
N GLN A 90 9.87 -6.56 6.53
CA GLN A 90 10.62 -5.74 5.58
C GLN A 90 9.89 -5.60 4.24
N PHE A 91 9.28 -6.69 3.75
CA PHE A 91 8.45 -6.65 2.55
C PHE A 91 7.21 -5.77 2.72
N LEU A 92 6.47 -5.86 3.84
CA LEU A 92 5.30 -5.00 4.07
C LEU A 92 5.67 -3.51 4.16
N LYS A 93 6.87 -3.18 4.65
CA LYS A 93 7.39 -1.79 4.67
C LYS A 93 7.70 -1.26 3.27
N LEU A 94 7.92 -2.13 2.29
CA LEU A 94 8.18 -1.76 0.89
C LEU A 94 6.88 -1.34 0.17
N ILE A 95 5.72 -1.83 0.61
CA ILE A 95 4.44 -1.61 -0.09
C ILE A 95 4.05 -0.12 -0.15
N PRO A 96 4.02 0.66 0.95
CA PRO A 96 3.62 2.07 0.87
C PRO A 96 4.49 2.95 -0.06
N PRO A 97 5.83 2.91 0.00
CA PRO A 97 6.65 3.72 -0.90
C PRO A 97 6.52 3.30 -2.36
N VAL A 98 6.38 1.99 -2.64
CA VAL A 98 6.14 1.51 -4.01
C VAL A 98 4.80 2.02 -4.52
N LEU A 99 3.71 1.85 -3.76
CA LEU A 99 2.38 2.32 -4.17
C LEU A 99 2.34 3.82 -4.46
N ARG A 100 3.08 4.64 -3.69
CA ARG A 100 3.16 6.08 -3.93
C ARG A 100 3.77 6.44 -5.28
N ILE A 101 4.67 5.61 -5.80
CA ILE A 101 5.40 5.88 -7.05
C ILE A 101 4.84 5.05 -8.22
N SER A 102 4.01 4.04 -7.94
CA SER A 102 3.29 3.24 -8.94
C SER A 102 2.31 4.02 -9.83
N TYR A 103 2.07 5.32 -9.59
CA TYR A 103 1.19 6.11 -10.45
C TYR A 103 1.71 6.24 -11.89
N LEU A 104 3.04 6.27 -12.08
CA LEU A 104 3.68 6.43 -13.39
C LEU A 104 3.43 5.24 -14.33
N PRO A 105 3.68 3.97 -13.93
CA PRO A 105 3.31 2.81 -14.74
C PRO A 105 1.80 2.78 -15.06
N ILE A 106 0.96 3.11 -14.09
CA ILE A 106 -0.50 3.14 -14.29
C ILE A 106 -0.87 4.19 -15.34
N LEU A 107 -0.31 5.41 -15.27
CA LEU A 107 -0.52 6.46 -16.26
C LEU A 107 -0.09 6.02 -17.66
N THR A 108 1.05 5.33 -17.79
CA THR A 108 1.50 4.83 -19.10
C THR A 108 0.53 3.81 -19.69
N ILE A 109 0.01 2.89 -18.88
CA ILE A 109 -0.99 1.91 -19.32
C ILE A 109 -2.27 2.62 -19.76
N LEU A 110 -2.76 3.58 -18.96
CA LEU A 110 -3.95 4.37 -19.29
C LEU A 110 -3.74 5.19 -20.58
N TYR A 111 -2.57 5.79 -20.78
CA TYR A 111 -2.23 6.52 -22.00
C TYR A 111 -2.31 5.63 -23.24
N PHE A 112 -1.68 4.45 -23.21
CA PHE A 112 -1.76 3.50 -24.31
C PHE A 112 -3.17 2.96 -24.52
N ALA A 113 -3.96 2.80 -23.45
CA ALA A 113 -5.35 2.38 -23.56
C ALA A 113 -6.24 3.44 -24.20
N ILE A 114 -6.06 4.73 -23.87
CA ILE A 114 -6.75 5.84 -24.53
C ILE A 114 -6.39 5.86 -26.03
N LEU A 115 -5.10 5.75 -26.34
CA LEU A 115 -4.60 5.77 -27.71
C LEU A 115 -5.14 4.56 -28.51
N ALA A 116 -5.15 3.37 -27.91
CA ALA A 116 -5.69 2.17 -28.53
C ALA A 116 -7.21 2.26 -28.74
N TYR A 117 -7.94 2.80 -27.77
CA TYR A 117 -9.38 3.02 -27.88
C TYR A 117 -9.73 3.93 -29.06
N PHE A 118 -8.99 5.03 -29.27
CA PHE A 118 -9.25 5.94 -30.38
C PHE A 118 -8.85 5.38 -31.75
N ILE A 119 -7.78 4.58 -31.83
CA ILE A 119 -7.28 4.07 -33.12
C ILE A 119 -7.99 2.77 -33.54
N PHE A 120 -8.33 1.90 -32.58
CA PHE A 120 -8.81 0.54 -32.85
C PHE A 120 -10.23 0.29 -32.35
N VAL A 121 -11.07 1.34 -32.26
CA VAL A 121 -12.44 1.23 -31.70
C VAL A 121 -13.31 0.17 -32.39
N GLU A 122 -13.05 -0.12 -33.66
CA GLU A 122 -13.79 -1.11 -34.46
C GLU A 122 -13.40 -2.56 -34.12
N PHE A 123 -12.30 -2.75 -33.39
CA PHE A 123 -11.86 -4.05 -32.92
C PHE A 123 -12.50 -4.37 -31.57
N GLU A 124 -13.13 -5.54 -31.46
CA GLU A 124 -13.95 -5.92 -30.29
C GLU A 124 -13.21 -5.77 -28.96
N GLU A 125 -11.93 -6.13 -28.93
CA GLU A 125 -11.09 -6.05 -27.73
C GLU A 125 -10.81 -4.62 -27.27
N PHE A 126 -10.97 -3.62 -28.14
CA PHE A 126 -10.79 -2.19 -27.89
C PHE A 126 -12.09 -1.37 -27.99
N ALA A 127 -13.26 -2.02 -28.14
CA ALA A 127 -14.54 -1.36 -28.38
C ALA A 127 -14.99 -0.43 -27.24
N THR A 128 -14.55 -0.68 -26.01
CA THR A 128 -14.80 0.20 -24.85
C THR A 128 -13.48 0.54 -24.17
N TYR A 129 -13.40 1.72 -23.56
CA TYR A 129 -12.21 2.11 -22.79
C TYR A 129 -11.86 1.10 -21.68
N ARG A 130 -12.88 0.54 -21.02
CA ARG A 130 -12.69 -0.53 -20.03
C ARG A 130 -12.06 -1.78 -20.66
N SER A 131 -12.53 -2.20 -21.84
CA SER A 131 -11.92 -3.35 -22.52
C SER A 131 -10.50 -3.01 -22.97
N ALA A 132 -10.28 -1.82 -23.54
CA ALA A 132 -8.97 -1.39 -24.00
C ALA A 132 -7.92 -1.41 -22.87
N THR A 133 -8.24 -0.89 -21.68
CA THR A 133 -7.33 -0.94 -20.52
C THR A 133 -6.97 -2.37 -20.11
N PHE A 134 -7.95 -3.28 -20.13
CA PHE A 134 -7.70 -4.70 -19.85
C PHE A 134 -6.85 -5.33 -20.95
N THR A 135 -7.17 -5.08 -22.21
CA THR A 135 -6.46 -5.61 -23.38
C THR A 135 -5.00 -5.16 -23.40
N ILE A 136 -4.67 -3.90 -23.09
CA ILE A 136 -3.28 -3.44 -22.97
C ILE A 136 -2.52 -4.19 -21.87
N THR A 137 -3.18 -4.46 -20.74
CA THR A 137 -2.57 -5.23 -19.64
C THR A 137 -2.34 -6.69 -20.05
N VAL A 138 -3.32 -7.30 -20.72
CA VAL A 138 -3.24 -8.67 -21.24
C VAL A 138 -2.20 -8.78 -22.35
N MET A 139 -2.02 -7.75 -23.17
CA MET A 139 -1.05 -7.73 -24.27
C MET A 139 0.40 -7.90 -23.78
N MET A 140 0.70 -7.50 -22.54
CA MET A 140 2.01 -7.75 -21.93
C MET A 140 2.28 -9.25 -21.67
N MET A 141 1.22 -10.06 -21.49
CA MET A 141 1.32 -11.48 -21.13
C MET A 141 0.88 -12.42 -22.24
N ASN A 142 0.01 -11.98 -23.16
CA ASN A 142 -0.64 -12.82 -24.16
C ASN A 142 -0.36 -12.31 -25.58
N LEU A 143 0.33 -13.14 -26.37
CA LEU A 143 0.71 -12.83 -27.75
C LEU A 143 -0.44 -13.01 -28.75
N ASN A 144 -1.55 -13.67 -28.38
CA ASN A 144 -2.66 -13.92 -29.30
C ASN A 144 -3.40 -12.63 -29.69
N VAL A 145 -3.56 -11.72 -28.72
CA VAL A 145 -4.10 -10.37 -28.93
C VAL A 145 -3.23 -9.59 -29.92
N VAL A 146 -1.91 -9.76 -29.82
CA VAL A 146 -0.94 -9.12 -30.72
C VAL A 146 -1.08 -9.64 -32.16
N SER A 147 -1.24 -10.95 -32.36
CA SER A 147 -1.45 -11.49 -33.71
C SER A 147 -2.76 -11.02 -34.33
N ALA A 148 -3.86 -11.03 -33.58
CA ALA A 148 -5.17 -10.61 -34.09
C ALA A 148 -5.19 -9.11 -34.48
N LEU A 149 -4.48 -8.27 -33.71
CA LEU A 149 -4.36 -6.85 -34.02
C LEU A 149 -3.52 -6.58 -35.27
N LYS A 150 -2.48 -7.39 -35.53
CA LYS A 150 -1.65 -7.29 -36.73
C LYS A 150 -2.39 -7.73 -37.99
N GLU A 151 -3.25 -8.74 -37.89
CA GLU A 151 -4.08 -9.22 -38.99
C GLU A 151 -5.16 -8.20 -39.35
N SER A 152 -5.77 -7.56 -38.35
CA SER A 152 -6.82 -6.56 -38.55
C SER A 152 -6.28 -5.22 -39.06
N TYR A 153 -5.10 -4.79 -38.60
CA TYR A 153 -4.47 -3.52 -38.99
C TYR A 153 -3.03 -3.74 -39.44
N SER A 154 -2.84 -3.93 -40.76
CA SER A 154 -1.56 -4.31 -41.35
C SER A 154 -0.39 -3.33 -41.08
N THR A 155 -0.68 -2.05 -40.88
CA THR A 155 0.35 -1.00 -40.72
C THR A 155 0.35 -0.40 -39.31
N LEU A 156 -0.80 0.11 -38.84
CA LEU A 156 -0.92 0.75 -37.53
C LEU A 156 -0.79 -0.25 -36.37
N GLY A 157 -1.28 -1.48 -36.53
CA GLY A 157 -1.23 -2.53 -35.51
C GLY A 157 0.21 -2.88 -35.11
N PRO A 158 1.08 -3.32 -36.04
CA PRO A 158 2.48 -3.62 -35.74
C PRO A 158 3.24 -2.44 -35.13
N MET A 159 3.01 -1.21 -35.64
CA MET A 159 3.66 0.00 -35.12
C MET A 159 3.26 0.27 -33.67
N PHE A 160 1.95 0.24 -33.38
CA PHE A 160 1.41 0.41 -32.04
C PHE A 160 1.95 -0.66 -31.09
N VAL A 161 1.88 -1.94 -31.46
CA VAL A 161 2.37 -3.05 -30.65
C VAL A 161 3.85 -2.89 -30.33
N THR A 162 4.68 -2.54 -31.33
CA THR A 162 6.12 -2.42 -31.13
C THR A 162 6.44 -1.30 -30.15
N VAL A 163 5.82 -0.13 -30.32
CA VAL A 163 5.99 1.01 -29.40
C VAL A 163 5.46 0.66 -28.01
N CYS A 164 4.24 0.16 -27.91
CA CYS A 164 3.59 -0.18 -26.66
C CYS A 164 4.37 -1.24 -25.87
N MET A 165 4.74 -2.37 -26.50
CA MET A 165 5.52 -3.42 -25.85
C MET A 165 6.93 -2.95 -25.50
N SER A 166 7.55 -2.12 -26.35
CA SER A 166 8.89 -1.59 -26.04
C SER A 166 8.88 -0.69 -24.80
N VAL A 167 7.90 0.22 -24.72
CA VAL A 167 7.77 1.13 -23.59
C VAL A 167 7.36 0.37 -22.33
N LEU A 168 6.32 -0.46 -22.39
CA LEU A 168 5.83 -1.19 -21.22
C LEU A 168 6.86 -2.22 -20.70
N ASN A 169 7.47 -3.02 -21.57
CA ASN A 169 8.38 -4.08 -21.12
C ASN A 169 9.80 -3.57 -20.85
N TYR A 170 10.36 -2.66 -21.65
CA TYR A 170 11.74 -2.22 -21.45
C TYR A 170 11.86 -0.96 -20.60
N ILE A 171 10.92 -0.03 -20.67
CA ILE A 171 11.04 1.21 -19.90
C ILE A 171 10.33 1.04 -18.56
N VAL A 172 9.04 0.70 -18.60
CA VAL A 172 8.19 0.69 -17.41
C VAL A 172 8.55 -0.44 -16.44
N LEU A 173 8.73 -1.68 -16.91
CA LEU A 173 9.18 -2.77 -16.02
C LEU A 173 10.57 -2.54 -15.45
N ASN A 174 11.55 -2.10 -16.25
CA ASN A 174 12.89 -1.83 -15.74
C ASN A 174 12.89 -0.68 -14.74
N TYR A 175 12.13 0.39 -14.99
CA TYR A 175 11.93 1.48 -14.03
C TYR A 175 11.35 0.94 -12.72
N PHE A 176 10.33 0.08 -12.79
CA PHE A 176 9.71 -0.52 -11.61
C PHE A 176 10.70 -1.42 -10.83
N ILE A 177 11.51 -2.22 -11.52
CA ILE A 177 12.54 -3.07 -10.90
C ILE A 177 13.62 -2.24 -10.20
N ILE A 178 14.15 -1.20 -10.87
CA ILE A 178 15.16 -0.30 -10.29
C ILE A 178 14.60 0.35 -9.03
N LEU A 179 13.38 0.84 -9.09
CA LEU A 179 12.71 1.47 -7.96
C LEU A 179 12.52 0.50 -6.80
N LEU A 180 12.03 -0.71 -7.06
CA LEU A 180 11.89 -1.75 -6.05
C LEU A 180 13.23 -2.04 -5.37
N ASN A 181 14.30 -2.16 -6.16
CA ASN A 181 15.63 -2.43 -5.63
C ASN A 181 16.17 -1.27 -4.77
N GLU A 182 15.98 -0.03 -5.22
CA GLU A 182 16.39 1.16 -4.47
C GLU A 182 15.66 1.26 -3.12
N GLN A 183 14.33 1.10 -3.13
CA GLN A 183 13.53 1.15 -1.92
C GLN A 183 13.82 -0.03 -0.98
N TYR A 184 14.04 -1.23 -1.53
CA TYR A 184 14.46 -2.38 -0.75
C TYR A 184 15.82 -2.18 -0.08
N SER A 185 16.80 -1.65 -0.82
CA SER A 185 18.13 -1.31 -0.29
C SER A 185 18.04 -0.28 0.85
N LYS A 186 17.22 0.77 0.69
CA LYS A 186 16.97 1.77 1.75
C LYS A 186 16.36 1.17 3.02
N ILE A 187 15.40 0.24 2.89
CA ILE A 187 14.77 -0.42 4.04
C ILE A 187 15.78 -1.34 4.75
N CYS A 188 16.60 -2.06 3.98
CA CYS A 188 17.64 -2.93 4.51
C CYS A 188 18.71 -2.13 5.27
N SER A 189 19.21 -1.03 4.69
CA SER A 189 20.21 -0.17 5.34
C SER A 189 19.67 0.48 6.63
N LEU A 190 18.43 0.97 6.61
CA LEU A 190 17.76 1.51 7.80
C LEU A 190 17.62 0.44 8.89
N SER A 191 17.24 -0.79 8.52
CA SER A 191 17.16 -1.91 9.46
C SER A 191 18.52 -2.25 10.09
N LEU A 192 19.60 -2.16 9.33
CA LEU A 192 20.96 -2.38 9.84
C LEU A 192 21.39 -1.27 10.80
N LEU A 193 21.13 0.00 10.45
CA LEU A 193 21.43 1.15 11.32
C LEU A 193 20.68 1.08 12.65
N LEU A 194 19.39 0.70 12.64
CA LEU A 194 18.63 0.51 13.87
C LEU A 194 19.20 -0.61 14.75
N ASN A 195 19.70 -1.69 14.14
CA ASN A 195 20.33 -2.78 14.88
C ASN A 195 21.69 -2.37 15.45
N GLN A 196 22.47 -1.56 14.72
CA GLN A 196 23.73 -1.00 15.21
C GLN A 196 23.51 0.02 16.34
N GLY A 197 22.51 0.89 16.23
CA GLY A 197 22.13 1.84 17.29
C GLY A 197 21.65 1.12 18.56
N LYS A 198 20.83 0.07 18.42
CA LYS A 198 20.45 -0.79 19.56
C LYS A 198 21.66 -1.45 20.22
N ARG A 199 22.60 -1.97 19.42
CA ARG A 199 23.85 -2.55 19.94
C ARG A 199 24.70 -1.50 20.67
N HIS A 200 24.79 -0.28 20.13
CA HIS A 200 25.53 0.81 20.78
C HIS A 200 24.91 1.21 22.12
N ASN A 201 23.58 1.31 22.18
CA ASN A 201 22.86 1.62 23.43
C ASN A 201 23.06 0.52 24.48
N ILE A 202 22.93 -0.76 24.09
CA ILE A 202 23.18 -1.89 24.99
C ILE A 202 24.62 -1.87 25.49
N LEU A 203 25.59 -1.56 24.63
CA LEU A 203 27.00 -1.48 25.02
C LEU A 203 27.25 -0.34 26.00
N GLN A 204 26.62 0.83 25.80
CA GLN A 204 26.71 1.95 26.74
C GLN A 204 26.09 1.64 28.10
N ASP A 205 24.96 0.94 28.13
CA ASP A 205 24.30 0.53 29.37
C ASP A 205 25.15 -0.51 30.13
N ILE A 206 25.77 -1.45 29.42
CA ILE A 206 26.74 -2.38 30.01
C ILE A 206 27.99 -1.62 30.50
N LEU A 207 28.52 -0.66 29.73
CA LEU A 207 29.70 0.12 30.13
C LEU A 207 29.44 0.97 31.39
N LYS A 208 28.21 1.48 31.54
CA LYS A 208 27.77 2.19 32.76
C LYS A 208 27.64 1.24 33.95
N MET A 209 27.20 0.00 33.74
CA MET A 209 27.15 -1.03 34.79
C MET A 209 28.54 -1.58 35.16
N VAL A 210 29.49 -1.61 34.21
CA VAL A 210 30.85 -2.14 34.41
C VAL A 210 31.81 -1.08 34.98
N LYS A 211 31.57 0.22 34.79
CA LYS A 211 32.33 1.27 35.50
C LYS A 211 31.94 1.22 36.99
N PRO A 212 32.85 0.83 37.91
CA PRO A 212 32.54 0.84 39.32
C PRO A 212 32.38 2.30 39.80
N PRO A 213 31.44 2.59 40.72
CA PRO A 213 31.20 3.94 41.26
C PRO A 213 32.40 4.54 42.01
N LYS A 214 33.45 3.75 42.28
CA LYS A 214 34.59 4.16 43.12
C LYS A 214 35.52 5.20 42.49
N ILE A 215 35.60 5.31 41.15
CA ILE A 215 36.50 6.26 40.49
C ILE A 215 35.95 7.71 40.48
N GLN A 216 34.64 7.89 40.71
CA GLN A 216 34.06 9.23 40.82
C GLN A 216 34.21 9.86 42.21
N GLU A 217 34.37 9.06 43.27
CA GLU A 217 34.66 9.56 44.60
C GLU A 217 36.15 9.87 44.79
N GLU A 218 37.06 9.07 44.22
CA GLU A 218 38.50 9.36 44.28
C GLU A 218 38.87 10.64 43.53
N ARG A 219 38.31 10.88 42.33
CA ARG A 219 38.52 12.16 41.61
C ARG A 219 37.84 13.37 42.25
N LYS A 220 36.83 13.18 43.09
CA LYS A 220 36.24 14.27 43.90
C LYS A 220 37.05 14.55 45.15
N ARG A 221 37.78 13.56 45.69
CA ARG A 221 38.70 13.77 46.82
C ARG A 221 40.01 14.41 46.38
N GLU A 222 40.59 13.97 45.25
CA GLU A 222 41.80 14.61 44.69
C GLU A 222 41.55 16.08 44.29
N ARG A 223 40.35 16.41 43.80
CA ARG A 223 40.02 17.79 43.41
C ARG A 223 39.69 18.72 44.60
N VAL A 224 39.36 18.16 45.77
CA VAL A 224 39.16 18.94 47.01
C VAL A 224 40.49 19.19 47.73
N GLU A 225 41.49 18.30 47.59
CA GLU A 225 42.83 18.54 48.13
C GLU A 225 43.68 19.50 47.27
N GLU A 226 43.40 19.64 45.97
CA GLU A 226 44.08 20.62 45.11
C GLU A 226 43.46 22.03 45.14
N GLU A 227 42.20 22.21 45.59
CA GLU A 227 41.53 23.52 45.58
C GLU A 227 41.87 24.43 46.78
N GLU A 228 42.62 23.96 47.79
CA GLU A 228 42.99 24.79 48.95
C GLU A 228 44.29 25.60 48.76
N VAL A 229 44.99 25.43 47.65
CA VAL A 229 46.20 26.21 47.34
C VAL A 229 46.15 26.68 45.90
N VAL A 230 45.70 27.91 45.70
CA VAL A 230 46.32 28.99 44.89
C VAL A 230 45.23 30.00 44.53
N ASP A 231 45.32 31.14 45.21
CA ASP A 231 44.61 32.37 44.91
C ASP A 231 45.29 33.12 43.75
N TYR A 232 44.46 33.80 42.94
CA TYR A 232 44.72 34.73 41.83
C TYR A 232 45.48 34.23 40.59
N VAL A 233 44.83 34.26 39.40
CA VAL A 233 45.18 35.14 38.24
C VAL A 233 43.99 35.26 37.27
N VAL A 234 43.45 36.49 37.19
CA VAL A 234 42.82 37.23 36.08
C VAL A 234 42.52 36.50 34.75
N LEU A 235 41.24 36.51 34.36
CA LEU A 235 40.69 36.26 33.01
C LEU A 235 41.24 37.23 31.94
N PRO A 236 41.29 36.80 30.66
CA PRO A 236 40.50 37.57 29.70
C PRO A 236 39.64 36.73 28.74
N GLU A 237 38.64 37.46 28.27
CA GLU A 237 37.57 37.22 27.31
C GLU A 237 38.06 36.61 25.99
N ASP A 238 37.63 35.39 25.62
CA ASP A 238 37.68 34.88 24.23
C ASP A 238 36.82 33.62 23.98
N ALA A 239 35.74 33.41 24.75
CA ALA A 239 34.87 32.24 24.59
C ALA A 239 33.37 32.58 24.45
N LYS A 240 33.04 33.82 24.10
CA LYS A 240 31.66 34.29 23.94
C LYS A 240 31.11 34.29 22.50
N TYR A 241 31.90 33.86 21.51
CA TYR A 241 31.51 33.94 20.09
C TYR A 241 31.01 32.63 19.45
N ALA A 242 30.87 31.53 20.20
CA ALA A 242 30.42 30.25 19.62
C ALA A 242 28.95 29.89 19.87
N THR A 243 28.23 30.66 20.70
CA THR A 243 26.83 30.37 21.07
C THR A 243 25.78 31.22 20.36
N ASP A 244 26.15 32.35 19.76
CA ASP A 244 25.17 33.26 19.11
C ASP A 244 24.90 32.95 17.61
N VAL A 245 25.48 31.89 17.05
CA VAL A 245 25.31 31.52 15.62
C VAL A 245 24.30 30.38 15.39
N LEU A 246 23.86 29.69 16.45
CA LEU A 246 22.92 28.56 16.32
C LEU A 246 21.48 28.87 16.73
N GLU A 247 21.20 30.07 17.25
CA GLU A 247 19.86 30.48 17.71
C GLU A 247 19.13 31.44 16.74
N VAL A 248 19.71 31.76 15.56
CA VAL A 248 19.17 32.78 14.63
C VAL A 248 18.70 32.21 13.28
N LEU A 249 18.60 30.89 13.09
CA LEU A 249 18.05 30.33 11.83
C LEU A 249 16.86 29.36 12.03
N ASP A 250 16.31 29.27 13.24
CA ASP A 250 15.06 28.53 13.51
C ASP A 250 13.81 29.45 13.58
N ASP A 251 13.98 30.77 13.44
CA ASP A 251 12.88 31.74 13.45
C ASP A 251 12.99 32.70 12.26
N THR A 252 12.46 32.33 11.09
CA THR A 252 11.88 33.27 10.11
C THR A 252 11.05 32.54 9.04
N GLU A 253 9.74 32.52 9.30
CA GLU A 253 8.68 32.88 8.35
C GLU A 253 8.32 31.97 7.17
N THR A 254 7.26 31.19 7.42
CA THR A 254 6.06 31.15 6.55
C THR A 254 5.49 32.55 6.24
N SER A 255 4.86 32.69 5.06
CA SER A 255 4.10 33.86 4.51
C SER A 255 4.95 34.71 3.55
N SER A 256 4.60 35.05 2.31
CA SER A 256 3.31 35.16 1.58
C SER A 256 3.59 35.43 0.09
N GLU A 257 2.66 34.99 -0.78
CA GLU A 257 2.18 35.64 -2.02
C GLU A 257 3.17 36.21 -3.06
N VAL A 258 3.23 35.57 -4.25
CA VAL A 258 2.70 36.08 -5.55
C VAL A 258 2.25 34.88 -6.39
#